data_AF-A0AAN9BCR3-F1
#
_entry.id   AF-A0AAN9BCR3-F1
#
_cell.length_a   1.000
_cell.length_b   1.000
_cell.length_c   1.000
_cell.angle_alpha   90.00
_cell.angle_beta   90.00
_cell.angle_gamma   90.00
#
_symmetry.space_group_name_H-M   'P 1'
#
loop_
_entity.id
_entity.type
_entity.pdbx_description
1 polymer ?
#
loop_
_entity_poly.entity_id
_entity_poly.type
_entity_poly.pdbx_seq_one_letter_code
_entity_poly.pdbx_strand_id
1 'polypeptide(L)'
;MAERFNRTLKDKLWRYFTRTSSVRYVEVLAKLVRGYNHSYHRSIKKAPADVTIANQEEVWQRLYGGPTLSKPPKLNIGDRVRISKTRRVFKKGYMPSWTEELFTISQVKTTTPVTYVLKDDHGEELLGTFYEQELQKVGEKEIYRIEAVLEQRPGKGKQKEYLVKWFGYDPSFNSWIPQTALTPYTD
;
A
#
# COMPACT_ATOMS: atom_id res chain seq x y z
N MET A 1 -13.21 12.31 -3.38
CA MET A 1 -14.54 12.96 -3.16
C MET A 1 -15.60 11.94 -2.76
N ALA A 2 -15.78 10.87 -3.56
CA ALA A 2 -16.74 9.80 -3.29
C ALA A 2 -16.61 9.20 -1.88
N GLU A 3 -15.38 8.91 -1.42
CA GLU A 3 -15.17 8.33 -0.08
C GLU A 3 -15.63 9.25 1.06
N ARG A 4 -15.48 10.57 0.91
CA ARG A 4 -15.94 11.55 1.90
C ARG A 4 -17.47 11.61 1.94
N PHE A 5 -18.12 11.54 0.78
CA PHE A 5 -19.57 11.43 0.68
C PHE A 5 -20.06 10.15 1.35
N ASN A 6 -19.47 9.00 1.00
CA ASN A 6 -19.83 7.69 1.56
C ASN A 6 -19.73 7.69 3.08
N ARG A 7 -18.64 8.21 3.66
CA ARG A 7 -18.49 8.35 5.11
C ARG A 7 -19.61 9.21 5.72
N THR A 8 -19.85 10.40 5.16
CA THR A 8 -20.88 11.32 5.67
C THR A 8 -22.28 10.71 5.60
N LEU A 9 -22.59 10.00 4.50
CA LEU A 9 -23.86 9.33 4.32
C LEU A 9 -24.03 8.19 5.32
N LYS A 10 -23.01 7.35 5.49
CA LYS A 10 -22.98 6.27 6.50
C LYS A 10 -23.17 6.83 7.91
N ASP A 11 -22.51 7.92 8.27
CA ASP A 11 -22.66 8.55 9.58
C ASP A 11 -24.11 9.00 9.85
N LYS A 12 -24.75 9.63 8.85
CA LYS A 12 -26.17 10.03 8.94
C LYS A 12 -27.11 8.83 9.04
N LEU A 13 -26.84 7.78 8.27
CA LEU A 13 -27.60 6.52 8.30
C LEU A 13 -27.49 5.84 9.67
N TRP A 14 -26.27 5.73 10.23
CA TRP A 14 -26.07 5.13 11.54
C TRP A 14 -26.80 5.87 12.65
N ARG A 15 -26.80 7.20 12.63
CA ARG A 15 -27.61 8.01 13.57
C ARG A 15 -29.11 7.72 13.44
N TYR A 16 -29.59 7.52 12.22
CA TYR A 16 -30.98 7.13 11.99
C TYR A 16 -31.26 5.73 12.53
N PHE A 17 -30.40 4.75 12.24
CA PHE A 17 -30.54 3.37 12.71
C PHE A 17 -30.56 3.26 14.23
N THR A 18 -29.68 3.97 14.93
CA THR A 18 -29.67 3.99 16.40
C THR A 18 -30.97 4.53 16.98
N ARG A 19 -31.62 5.49 16.29
CA ARG A 19 -32.88 6.11 16.76
C ARG A 19 -34.11 5.25 16.47
N THR A 20 -34.14 4.54 15.34
CA THR A 20 -35.30 3.75 14.91
C THR A 20 -35.20 2.28 15.27
N SER A 21 -34.05 1.83 15.81
CA SER A 21 -33.76 0.42 16.08
C SER A 21 -33.99 -0.49 14.87
N SER A 22 -33.80 0.04 13.66
CA SER A 22 -34.00 -0.66 12.39
C SER A 22 -32.94 -0.24 11.38
N VAL A 23 -32.47 -1.18 10.57
CA VAL A 23 -31.52 -0.94 9.48
C VAL A 23 -32.19 -0.59 8.15
N ARG A 24 -33.52 -0.48 8.11
CA ARG A 24 -34.26 -0.12 6.89
C ARG A 24 -34.05 1.36 6.58
N TYR A 25 -33.31 1.66 5.50
CA TYR A 25 -32.96 3.04 5.12
C TYR A 25 -33.63 3.57 3.86
N VAL A 26 -34.29 2.71 3.08
CA VAL A 26 -34.83 3.08 1.75
C VAL A 26 -35.75 4.31 1.83
N GLU A 27 -36.60 4.37 2.86
CA GLU A 27 -37.56 5.46 3.06
C GLU A 27 -36.91 6.80 3.44
N VAL A 28 -35.74 6.76 4.09
CA VAL A 28 -35.04 7.97 4.56
C VAL A 28 -33.91 8.42 3.63
N LEU A 29 -33.45 7.54 2.73
CA LEU A 29 -32.30 7.80 1.86
C LEU A 29 -32.45 9.09 1.07
N ALA A 30 -33.62 9.30 0.44
CA ALA A 30 -33.90 10.51 -0.33
C ALA A 30 -33.78 11.78 0.52
N LYS A 31 -34.27 11.75 1.77
CA LYS A 31 -34.18 12.87 2.70
C LYS A 31 -32.72 13.15 3.11
N LEU A 32 -31.92 12.11 3.34
CA LEU A 32 -30.51 12.25 3.70
C LEU A 32 -29.67 12.81 2.55
N VAL A 33 -29.89 12.33 1.33
CA VAL A 33 -29.22 12.82 0.11
C VAL A 33 -29.60 14.28 -0.14
N ARG A 34 -30.89 14.63 -0.06
CA ARG A 34 -31.35 16.01 -0.17
C ARG A 34 -30.67 16.91 0.86
N GLY A 35 -30.62 16.47 2.12
CA GLY A 35 -29.94 17.20 3.18
C GLY A 35 -28.45 17.39 2.94
N TYR A 36 -27.75 16.40 2.36
CA TYR A 36 -26.35 16.54 1.96
C TYR A 36 -26.19 17.56 0.82
N ASN A 37 -26.97 17.43 -0.26
CA ASN A 37 -26.85 18.29 -1.44
C ASN A 37 -27.18 19.77 -1.16
N HIS A 38 -28.02 20.06 -0.16
CA HIS A 38 -28.39 21.43 0.21
C HIS A 38 -27.63 21.97 1.43
N SER A 39 -26.72 21.18 2.01
CA SER A 39 -25.86 21.66 3.10
C SER A 39 -24.65 22.40 2.55
N TYR A 40 -24.23 23.47 3.23
CA TYR A 40 -23.02 24.19 2.89
C TYR A 40 -21.77 23.31 3.04
N HIS A 41 -20.99 23.16 1.97
CA HIS A 41 -19.75 22.40 1.96
C HIS A 41 -18.52 23.32 2.03
N ARG A 42 -17.79 23.25 3.15
CA ARG A 42 -16.64 24.12 3.43
C ARG A 42 -15.53 24.09 2.37
N SER A 43 -15.33 22.96 1.69
CA SER A 43 -14.27 22.81 0.67
C SER A 43 -14.56 23.57 -0.62
N ILE A 44 -15.82 23.61 -1.04
CA ILE A 44 -16.25 24.32 -2.27
C ILE A 44 -16.90 25.68 -1.96
N LYS A 45 -17.11 25.97 -0.68
CA LYS A 45 -17.74 27.17 -0.14
C LYS A 45 -19.17 27.42 -0.65
N LYS A 46 -19.91 26.34 -0.94
CA LYS A 46 -21.28 26.36 -1.47
C LYS A 46 -22.01 25.05 -1.15
N ALA A 47 -23.33 25.02 -1.27
CA ALA A 47 -24.06 23.76 -1.28
C ALA A 47 -23.88 23.05 -2.63
N PRO A 48 -23.72 21.71 -2.67
CA PRO A 48 -23.59 20.97 -3.92
C PRO A 48 -24.74 21.21 -4.93
N ALA A 49 -25.97 21.42 -4.45
CA ALA A 49 -27.14 21.70 -5.30
C ALA A 49 -27.06 23.05 -6.02
N ASP A 50 -26.27 24.00 -5.53
CA ASP A 50 -26.11 25.33 -6.12
C ASP A 50 -24.94 25.39 -7.14
N VAL A 51 -24.29 24.25 -7.41
CA VAL A 51 -23.21 24.16 -8.40
C VAL A 51 -23.84 24.07 -9.80
N THR A 52 -23.43 24.97 -10.69
CA THR A 52 -23.94 25.11 -12.06
C THR A 52 -22.78 25.17 -13.04
N ILE A 53 -23.06 25.01 -14.33
CA ILE A 53 -22.05 25.11 -15.40
C ILE A 53 -21.31 26.46 -15.35
N ALA A 54 -21.99 27.55 -14.96
CA ALA A 54 -21.38 28.88 -14.89
C ALA A 54 -20.37 29.01 -13.73
N ASN A 55 -20.59 28.33 -12.61
CA ASN A 55 -19.72 28.42 -11.42
C ASN A 55 -18.79 27.20 -11.24
N GLN A 56 -18.86 26.23 -12.15
CA GLN A 56 -18.06 25.00 -12.06
C GLN A 56 -16.55 25.30 -12.06
N GLU A 57 -16.10 26.31 -12.79
CA GLU A 57 -14.69 26.69 -12.88
C GLU A 57 -14.19 27.21 -11.52
N GLU A 58 -14.95 28.08 -10.86
CA GLU A 58 -14.64 28.56 -9.50
C GLU A 58 -14.54 27.39 -8.50
N VAL A 59 -15.47 26.43 -8.61
CA VAL A 59 -15.47 25.22 -7.77
C VAL A 59 -14.26 24.35 -8.09
N TRP A 60 -13.91 24.17 -9.36
CA TRP A 60 -12.76 23.39 -9.80
C TRP A 60 -11.46 24.02 -9.32
N GLN A 61 -11.27 25.33 -9.52
CA GLN A 61 -10.10 26.07 -9.07
C GLN A 61 -9.91 25.99 -7.55
N ARG A 62 -11.00 26.04 -6.76
CA ARG A 62 -10.92 25.84 -5.30
C ARG A 62 -10.46 24.44 -4.89
N LEU A 63 -10.87 23.43 -5.65
CA LEU A 63 -10.58 22.03 -5.32
C LEU A 63 -9.23 21.57 -5.84
N TYR A 64 -8.81 22.09 -7.00
CA TYR A 64 -7.72 21.56 -7.81
C TYR A 64 -6.76 22.63 -8.35
N GLY A 65 -7.11 23.91 -8.27
CA GLY A 65 -6.30 25.03 -8.80
C GLY A 65 -5.10 25.42 -7.94
N GLY A 66 -4.90 24.78 -6.78
CA GLY A 66 -3.68 24.96 -6.00
C GLY A 66 -2.46 24.35 -6.72
N PRO A 67 -1.25 24.91 -6.54
CA PRO A 67 -0.06 24.32 -7.14
C PRO A 67 0.10 22.89 -6.65
N THR A 68 0.11 21.93 -7.57
CA THR A 68 0.53 20.57 -7.26
C THR A 68 2.01 20.63 -6.91
N LEU A 69 2.32 20.66 -5.61
CA LEU A 69 3.69 20.53 -5.13
C LEU A 69 4.16 19.12 -5.49
N SER A 70 4.80 18.99 -6.65
CA SER A 70 5.52 17.78 -7.03
C SER A 70 6.64 17.61 -6.01
N LYS A 71 6.49 16.64 -5.12
CA LYS A 71 7.54 16.31 -4.16
C LYS A 71 8.64 15.58 -4.94
N PRO A 72 9.92 15.93 -4.73
CA PRO A 72 11.00 15.18 -5.35
C PRO A 72 10.95 13.72 -4.88
N PRO A 73 11.29 12.76 -5.75
CA PRO A 73 11.38 11.35 -5.37
C PRO A 73 12.42 11.18 -4.26
N LYS A 74 12.08 10.40 -3.21
CA LYS A 74 13.03 10.07 -2.13
C LYS A 74 13.90 8.87 -2.41
N LEU A 75 13.41 7.96 -3.26
CA LEU A 75 14.09 6.72 -3.63
C LEU A 75 14.61 6.83 -5.06
N ASN A 76 15.73 6.16 -5.32
CA ASN A 76 16.43 6.18 -6.61
C ASN A 76 16.36 4.82 -7.31
N ILE A 77 16.58 4.82 -8.61
CA ILE A 77 16.76 3.58 -9.40
C ILE A 77 17.92 2.78 -8.80
N GLY A 78 17.71 1.48 -8.62
CA GLY A 78 18.69 0.58 -8.01
C GLY A 78 18.58 0.43 -6.49
N ASP A 79 17.78 1.27 -5.81
CA ASP A 79 17.54 1.08 -4.38
C ASP A 79 16.79 -0.25 -4.13
N ARG A 80 17.25 -1.01 -3.12
CA ARG A 80 16.56 -2.20 -2.64
C ARG A 80 15.48 -1.83 -1.64
N VAL A 81 14.28 -2.38 -1.83
CA VAL A 81 13.09 -2.03 -1.04
C VAL A 81 12.28 -3.25 -0.66
N ARG A 82 11.58 -3.17 0.49
CA ARG A 82 10.46 -4.05 0.84
C ARG A 82 9.14 -3.38 0.52
N ILE A 83 8.11 -4.19 0.25
CA ILE A 83 6.75 -3.72 0.00
C ILE A 83 5.91 -3.86 1.27
N SER A 84 5.02 -2.92 1.53
CA SER A 84 4.11 -3.00 2.67
C SER A 84 3.09 -4.14 2.49
N LYS A 85 2.92 -4.98 3.52
CA LYS A 85 1.88 -6.03 3.55
C LYS A 85 0.51 -5.39 3.76
N THR A 86 -0.49 -5.81 2.97
CA THR A 86 -1.88 -5.39 3.15
C THR A 86 -2.33 -5.67 4.58
N ARG A 87 -2.75 -4.63 5.30
CA ARG A 87 -3.22 -4.76 6.68
C ARG A 87 -4.62 -5.38 6.68
N ARG A 88 -4.78 -6.54 7.34
CA ARG A 88 -6.11 -7.03 7.74
C ARG A 88 -6.60 -6.21 8.95
N VAL A 89 -7.91 -6.03 9.05
CA VAL A 89 -8.59 -5.17 10.05
C VAL A 89 -8.23 -5.53 11.51
N PHE A 90 -7.85 -6.79 11.77
CA PHE A 90 -7.52 -7.31 13.10
C PHE A 90 -6.10 -7.91 13.18
N LYS A 91 -5.07 -7.12 12.89
CA LYS A 91 -3.67 -7.57 13.00
C LYS A 91 -3.07 -7.17 14.35
N LYS A 92 -2.46 -8.13 15.06
CA LYS A 92 -1.70 -7.87 16.29
C LYS A 92 -0.48 -7.01 15.98
N GLY A 93 -0.21 -5.98 16.78
CA GLY A 93 0.77 -4.92 16.48
C GLY A 93 2.22 -5.39 16.32
N TYR A 94 2.59 -6.55 16.86
CA TYR A 94 3.93 -7.12 16.75
C TYR A 94 4.20 -7.84 15.41
N MET A 95 3.18 -8.06 14.58
CA MET A 95 3.34 -8.79 13.32
C MET A 95 3.98 -7.91 12.24
N PRO A 96 5.01 -8.39 11.52
CA PRO A 96 5.79 -7.59 10.57
C PRO A 96 4.90 -6.99 9.47
N SER A 97 5.06 -5.68 9.20
CA SER A 97 4.27 -4.92 8.22
C SER A 97 4.82 -4.93 6.80
N TRP A 98 6.00 -5.52 6.58
CA TRP A 98 6.73 -5.50 5.31
C TRP A 98 6.91 -6.91 4.75
N THR A 99 7.08 -7.05 3.43
CA THR A 99 7.48 -8.29 2.76
C THR A 99 8.86 -8.72 3.25
N GLU A 100 9.09 -10.03 3.22
CA GLU A 100 10.43 -10.58 3.48
C GLU A 100 11.25 -10.49 2.20
N GLU A 101 10.61 -10.75 1.05
CA GLU A 101 11.14 -10.51 -0.28
C GLU A 101 11.54 -9.05 -0.52
N LEU A 102 12.71 -8.90 -1.14
CA LEU A 102 13.33 -7.65 -1.54
C LEU A 102 13.17 -7.44 -3.04
N PHE A 103 12.91 -6.19 -3.40
CA PHE A 103 12.74 -5.76 -4.78
C PHE A 103 13.71 -4.62 -5.09
N THR A 104 14.02 -4.44 -6.36
CA THR A 104 14.86 -3.35 -6.85
C THR A 104 14.01 -2.35 -7.61
N ILE A 105 14.20 -1.06 -7.37
CA ILE A 105 13.55 -0.01 -8.15
C ILE A 105 14.12 -0.01 -9.57
N SER A 106 13.31 -0.34 -10.58
CA SER A 106 13.69 -0.30 -11.99
C SER A 106 13.47 1.09 -12.60
N GLN A 107 12.40 1.78 -12.19
CA GLN A 107 12.04 3.10 -12.73
C GLN A 107 11.38 3.99 -11.67
N VAL A 108 11.70 5.29 -11.72
CA VAL A 108 11.02 6.34 -10.96
C VAL A 108 10.13 7.15 -11.90
N LYS A 109 8.82 7.18 -11.63
CA LYS A 109 7.83 7.97 -12.38
C LYS A 109 7.49 9.22 -11.59
N THR A 110 7.93 10.38 -12.08
CA THR A 110 7.69 11.71 -11.50
C THR A 110 6.27 12.24 -11.77
N THR A 111 5.27 11.36 -11.66
CA THR A 111 3.86 11.73 -11.67
C THR A 111 3.49 12.50 -10.40
N THR A 112 2.29 13.08 -10.33
CA THR A 112 1.76 13.63 -9.08
C THR A 112 0.66 12.71 -8.55
N PRO A 113 0.90 11.87 -7.54
CA PRO A 113 2.15 11.71 -6.76
C PRO A 113 3.19 10.82 -7.46
N VAL A 114 4.45 10.88 -7.00
CA VAL A 114 5.55 10.05 -7.52
C VAL A 114 5.25 8.58 -7.30
N THR A 115 5.52 7.75 -8.30
CA THR A 115 5.35 6.30 -8.23
C THR A 115 6.59 5.57 -8.73
N TYR A 116 6.74 4.30 -8.35
CA TYR A 116 7.92 3.47 -8.58
C TYR A 116 7.53 2.17 -9.28
N VAL A 117 8.33 1.74 -10.25
CA VAL A 117 8.28 0.39 -10.83
C VAL A 117 9.35 -0.44 -10.16
N LEU A 118 8.98 -1.66 -9.78
CA LEU A 118 9.86 -2.60 -9.08
C LEU A 118 10.11 -3.82 -9.95
N LYS A 119 11.28 -4.42 -9.78
CA LYS A 119 11.60 -5.75 -10.30
C LYS A 119 12.11 -6.65 -9.18
N ASP A 120 11.90 -7.94 -9.32
CA ASP A 120 12.45 -8.95 -8.43
C ASP A 120 13.95 -9.20 -8.68
N ASP A 121 14.53 -10.14 -7.94
CA ASP A 121 15.94 -10.52 -8.08
C ASP A 121 16.20 -11.37 -9.36
N HIS A 122 15.16 -11.87 -10.04
CA HIS A 122 15.25 -12.50 -11.38
C HIS A 122 15.17 -11.48 -12.52
N GLY A 123 14.81 -10.24 -12.23
CA GLY A 123 14.67 -9.15 -13.20
C GLY A 123 13.26 -9.01 -13.78
N GLU A 124 12.28 -9.77 -13.29
CA GLU A 124 10.89 -9.63 -13.69
C GLU A 124 10.25 -8.41 -13.03
N GLU A 125 9.61 -7.55 -13.83
CA GLU A 125 8.92 -6.38 -13.30
C GLU A 125 7.58 -6.76 -12.66
N LEU A 126 7.32 -6.20 -11.49
CA LEU A 126 6.04 -6.37 -10.82
C LEU A 126 4.95 -5.60 -11.59
N LEU A 127 3.76 -6.20 -11.67
CA LEU A 127 2.62 -5.56 -12.29
C LEU A 127 2.20 -4.30 -11.52
N GLY A 128 2.19 -3.16 -12.21
CA GLY A 128 1.68 -1.89 -11.69
C GLY A 128 2.78 -0.93 -11.23
N THR A 129 2.40 0.03 -10.38
CA THR A 129 3.32 0.98 -9.77
C THR A 129 3.03 1.13 -8.29
N PHE A 130 4.06 1.42 -7.52
CA PHE A 130 3.99 1.53 -6.08
C PHE A 130 4.21 2.97 -5.64
N TYR A 131 3.50 3.38 -4.59
CA TYR A 131 3.74 4.68 -3.99
C TYR A 131 4.90 4.63 -2.98
N GLU A 132 5.52 5.78 -2.72
CA GLU A 132 6.61 5.91 -1.75
C GLU A 132 6.27 5.30 -0.38
N GLN A 133 5.06 5.55 0.14
CA GLN A 133 4.65 5.03 1.46
C GLN A 133 4.47 3.51 1.52
N GLU A 134 4.43 2.84 0.38
CA GLU A 134 4.31 1.38 0.28
C GLU A 134 5.68 0.71 0.22
N LEU A 135 6.77 1.51 0.22
CA LEU A 135 8.14 1.04 0.07
C LEU A 135 8.99 1.38 1.29
N GLN A 136 9.84 0.45 1.68
CA GLN A 136 10.87 0.66 2.70
C GLN A 136 12.24 0.33 2.12
N LYS A 137 13.10 1.34 1.99
CA LYS A 137 14.51 1.13 1.59
C LYS A 137 15.24 0.29 2.63
N VAL A 138 16.01 -0.67 2.14
CA VAL A 138 16.81 -1.61 2.93
C VAL A 138 18.30 -1.28 2.79
N GLY A 139 19.09 -1.59 3.82
CA GLY A 139 20.54 -1.40 3.80
C GLY A 139 21.28 -2.48 3.01
N GLU A 140 22.60 -2.37 2.94
CA GLU A 140 23.46 -3.27 2.15
C GLU A 140 23.64 -4.68 2.77
N LYS A 141 23.51 -4.80 4.09
CA LYS A 141 23.69 -6.07 4.82
C LYS A 141 22.34 -6.56 5.31
N GLU A 142 21.64 -7.34 4.48
CA GLU A 142 20.37 -7.93 4.89
C GLU A 142 20.53 -9.43 5.18
N ILE A 143 19.88 -9.87 6.26
CA ILE A 143 19.83 -11.27 6.68
C ILE A 143 18.57 -11.88 6.07
N TYR A 144 18.74 -12.92 5.27
CA TYR A 144 17.62 -13.69 4.71
C TYR A 144 17.23 -14.82 5.66
N ARG A 145 15.95 -14.86 6.02
CA ARG A 145 15.42 -15.92 6.90
C ARG A 145 15.17 -17.18 6.07
N ILE A 146 15.60 -18.32 6.61
CA ILE A 146 15.32 -19.63 6.01
C ILE A 146 13.96 -20.12 6.51
N GLU A 147 13.09 -20.52 5.58
CA GLU A 147 11.82 -21.19 5.89
C GLU A 147 12.05 -22.66 6.16
N ALA A 148 12.81 -23.33 5.29
CA ALA A 148 13.10 -24.75 5.38
C ALA A 148 14.43 -25.11 4.72
N VAL A 149 15.09 -26.13 5.25
CA VAL A 149 16.18 -26.84 4.57
C VAL A 149 15.56 -28.02 3.82
N LEU A 150 15.67 -28.03 2.51
CA LEU A 150 15.05 -29.04 1.65
C LEU A 150 15.96 -30.24 1.43
N GLU A 151 17.24 -29.99 1.15
CA GLU A 151 18.22 -31.03 0.83
C GLU A 151 19.60 -30.70 1.37
N GLN A 152 20.46 -31.72 1.47
CA GLN A 152 21.86 -31.63 1.85
C GLN A 152 22.72 -32.35 0.82
N ARG A 153 23.87 -31.76 0.44
CA ARG A 153 24.86 -32.41 -0.41
C ARG A 153 26.30 -32.17 0.07
N PRO A 154 27.26 -33.04 -0.28
CA PRO A 154 28.67 -32.71 -0.17
C PRO A 154 29.02 -31.59 -1.17
N GLY A 155 29.51 -30.47 -0.67
CA GLY A 155 30.03 -29.35 -1.45
C GLY A 155 31.53 -29.48 -1.73
N LYS A 156 32.11 -28.44 -2.33
CA LYS A 156 33.54 -28.40 -2.63
C LYS A 156 34.38 -28.42 -1.34
N GLY A 157 35.45 -29.22 -1.31
CA GLY A 157 36.44 -29.20 -0.24
C GLY A 157 35.96 -29.73 1.13
N LYS A 158 35.13 -30.78 1.16
CA LYS A 158 34.54 -31.40 2.37
C LYS A 158 33.51 -30.53 3.13
N GLN A 159 33.10 -29.38 2.60
CA GLN A 159 32.05 -28.58 3.20
C GLN A 159 30.67 -29.12 2.84
N LYS A 160 29.71 -29.10 3.76
CA LYS A 160 28.31 -29.44 3.45
C LYS A 160 27.61 -28.21 2.89
N GLU A 161 26.77 -28.43 1.88
CA GLU A 161 25.86 -27.43 1.35
C GLU A 161 24.42 -27.85 1.61
N TYR A 162 23.54 -26.87 1.78
CA TYR A 162 22.12 -27.06 2.02
C TYR A 162 21.31 -26.31 0.98
N LEU A 163 20.32 -26.98 0.39
CA LEU A 163 19.32 -26.33 -0.44
C LEU A 163 18.29 -25.71 0.49
N VAL A 164 18.19 -24.39 0.48
CA VAL A 164 17.29 -23.66 1.38
C VAL A 164 16.12 -23.07 0.61
N LYS A 165 14.95 -23.14 1.25
CA LYS A 165 13.78 -22.35 0.91
C LYS A 165 13.81 -21.06 1.73
N TRP A 166 13.86 -19.92 1.06
CA TRP A 166 13.87 -18.62 1.71
C TRP A 166 12.47 -18.19 2.14
N PHE A 167 12.36 -17.65 3.35
CA PHE A 167 11.08 -17.28 3.93
C PHE A 167 10.46 -16.10 3.19
N GLY A 168 9.27 -16.34 2.63
CA GLY A 168 8.52 -15.33 1.87
C GLY A 168 8.98 -15.14 0.43
N TYR A 169 9.82 -16.03 -0.11
CA TYR A 169 10.20 -16.09 -1.52
C TYR A 169 9.53 -17.29 -2.21
N ASP A 170 9.37 -17.20 -3.53
CA ASP A 170 8.93 -18.33 -4.35
C ASP A 170 9.99 -19.46 -4.37
N PRO A 171 9.59 -20.75 -4.49
CA PRO A 171 10.53 -21.85 -4.65
C PRO A 171 11.55 -21.70 -5.79
N SER A 172 11.29 -20.86 -6.81
CA SER A 172 12.27 -20.53 -7.86
C SER A 172 13.57 -19.93 -7.31
N PHE A 173 13.50 -19.27 -6.16
CA PHE A 173 14.64 -18.64 -5.49
C PHE A 173 15.41 -19.61 -4.57
N ASN A 174 14.99 -20.87 -4.47
CA ASN A 174 15.71 -21.86 -3.68
C ASN A 174 17.16 -21.97 -4.13
N SER A 175 18.10 -21.89 -3.20
CA SER A 175 19.52 -21.87 -3.52
C SER A 175 20.34 -22.74 -2.58
N TRP A 176 21.47 -23.23 -3.11
CA TRP A 176 22.45 -23.97 -2.32
C TRP A 176 23.35 -22.99 -1.59
N ILE A 177 23.39 -23.09 -0.26
CA ILE A 177 24.30 -22.28 0.57
C ILE A 177 25.26 -23.19 1.36
N PRO A 178 26.50 -22.73 1.60
CA PRO A 178 27.42 -23.48 2.44
C PRO A 178 26.97 -23.46 3.89
N GLN A 179 27.29 -24.51 4.65
CA GLN A 179 27.01 -24.57 6.08
C GLN A 179 27.55 -23.36 6.86
N THR A 180 28.67 -22.78 6.43
CA THR A 180 29.31 -21.61 7.05
C THR A 180 28.50 -20.32 6.91
N ALA A 181 27.58 -20.25 5.95
CA ALA A 181 26.69 -19.09 5.76
C ALA A 181 25.46 -19.15 6.67
N LEU A 182 25.20 -20.29 7.34
CA LEU A 182 24.11 -20.44 8.28
C LEU A 182 24.46 -19.74 9.59
N THR A 183 23.70 -18.72 9.94
CA THR A 183 23.72 -18.14 11.28
C THR A 183 22.59 -18.73 12.11
N PRO A 184 22.88 -19.30 13.30
CA PRO A 184 21.83 -19.76 14.18
C PRO A 184 20.97 -18.58 14.62
N TYR A 185 19.67 -18.80 14.72
CA TYR A 185 18.75 -17.82 15.27
C TYR A 185 19.07 -17.68 16.77
N THR A 186 19.61 -16.53 17.16
CA THR A 186 19.80 -16.18 18.57
C THR A 186 18.56 -15.44 19.05
N ASP A 187 17.84 -16.02 20.00
CA ASP A 187 16.75 -15.38 20.75
C ASP A 187 17.25 -14.19 21.60
#